data_AF-A0A0U1Q009-F1
#
_entry.id   AF-A0A0U1Q009-F1
#
_cell.length_a   1.000
_cell.length_b   1.000
_cell.length_c   1.000
_cell.angle_alpha   90.00
_cell.angle_beta   90.00
_cell.angle_gamma   90.00
#
_symmetry.space_group_name_H-M   'P 1'
#
loop_
_entity.id
_entity.type
_entity.pdbx_description
1 polymer ?
#
loop_
_entity_poly.entity_id
_entity_poly.type
_entity_poly.pdbx_seq_one_letter_code
_entity_poly.pdbx_strand_id
1 'polypeptide(L)'
;MQFEQQLKARAPGSFQILNLAGQSIESAQAQLQAMLQKACVGTHLYLSGTEHAIWKLYNAAVAVGMHPQEISMFRHEEALTPIYCVHCSTQQLIDRSEEHPSCASCGVVLEVRQHFSRIHGAYLGVVADADQPFGRKQA
;
A
#
# COMPACT_ATOMS: atom_id res chain seq x y z
N MET A 1 -4.09 0.14 -21.61
CA MET A 1 -4.97 0.90 -22.53
C MET A 1 -6.11 1.65 -21.83
N GLN A 2 -6.81 1.08 -20.83
CA GLN A 2 -7.90 1.81 -20.12
C GLN A 2 -7.45 2.99 -19.25
N PHE A 3 -6.31 2.88 -18.54
CA PHE A 3 -5.79 3.92 -17.64
C PHE A 3 -5.48 5.24 -18.36
N GLU A 4 -4.74 5.19 -19.48
CA GLU A 4 -4.41 6.38 -20.26
C GLU A 4 -5.63 7.06 -20.89
N GLN A 5 -6.65 6.30 -21.30
CA GLN A 5 -7.89 6.85 -21.83
C GLN A 5 -8.71 7.55 -20.73
N GLN A 6 -8.77 6.97 -19.52
CA GLN A 6 -9.42 7.60 -18.37
C GLN A 6 -8.68 8.85 -17.89
N LEU A 7 -7.33 8.87 -17.98
CA LEU A 7 -6.51 10.05 -17.70
C LEU A 7 -6.79 11.18 -18.69
N LYS A 8 -6.78 10.91 -19.99
CA LYS A 8 -7.03 11.92 -21.03
C LYS A 8 -8.42 12.55 -20.91
N ALA A 9 -9.42 11.81 -20.45
CA ALA A 9 -10.77 12.32 -20.23
C ALA A 9 -10.90 13.21 -18.97
N ARG A 10 -10.02 13.04 -17.98
CA ARG A 10 -10.08 13.72 -16.67
C ARG A 10 -9.04 14.83 -16.50
N ALA A 11 -8.00 14.85 -17.33
CA ALA A 11 -6.91 15.82 -17.27
C ALA A 11 -6.84 16.63 -18.57
N PRO A 12 -7.60 17.74 -18.71
CA PRO A 12 -7.53 18.62 -19.87
C PRO A 12 -6.23 19.46 -19.95
N GLY A 13 -5.29 19.31 -19.00
CA GLY A 13 -4.02 20.06 -18.92
C GLY A 13 -2.76 19.22 -19.17
N SER A 14 -1.58 19.78 -18.87
CA SER A 14 -0.30 19.07 -18.95
C SER A 14 -0.21 17.97 -17.90
N PHE A 15 0.07 16.74 -18.30
CA PHE A 15 0.32 15.61 -17.40
C PHE A 15 1.76 15.12 -17.54
N GLN A 16 2.30 14.59 -16.45
CA GLN A 16 3.58 13.88 -16.44
C GLN A 16 3.31 12.42 -16.10
N ILE A 17 3.93 11.50 -16.84
CA ILE A 17 3.87 10.06 -16.57
C ILE A 17 5.18 9.66 -15.93
N LEU A 18 5.11 9.09 -14.73
CA LEU A 18 6.25 8.51 -14.04
C LEU A 18 6.10 6.98 -14.05
N ASN A 19 6.92 6.29 -14.83
CA ASN A 19 6.95 4.82 -14.83
C ASN A 19 7.91 4.32 -13.75
N LEU A 20 7.35 3.72 -12.70
CA LEU A 20 8.08 3.19 -11.54
C LEU A 20 8.25 1.66 -11.59
N ALA A 21 7.88 1.01 -12.69
CA ALA A 21 8.00 -0.43 -12.84
C ALA A 21 9.45 -0.89 -12.70
N GLY A 22 9.66 -1.99 -11.96
CA GLY A 22 10.98 -2.58 -11.73
C GLY A 22 11.84 -1.87 -10.67
N GLN A 23 11.36 -0.78 -10.09
CA GLN A 23 12.05 -0.11 -8.98
C GLN A 23 11.65 -0.71 -7.62
N SER A 24 12.50 -0.55 -6.61
CA SER A 24 12.08 -0.81 -5.22
C SER A 24 11.01 0.20 -4.79
N ILE A 25 10.19 -0.19 -3.82
CA ILE A 25 9.14 0.69 -3.28
C ILE A 25 9.74 1.97 -2.69
N GLU A 26 10.88 1.87 -2.01
CA GLU A 26 11.56 3.00 -1.39
C GLU A 26 12.05 4.01 -2.44
N SER A 27 12.64 3.53 -3.54
CA SER A 27 13.06 4.36 -4.66
C SER A 27 11.85 5.05 -5.31
N ALA A 28 10.78 4.29 -5.53
CA ALA A 28 9.54 4.81 -6.11
C ALA A 28 8.89 5.89 -5.24
N GLN A 29 8.86 5.69 -3.92
CA GLN A 29 8.39 6.68 -2.95
C GLN A 29 9.25 7.94 -2.95
N ALA A 30 10.58 7.80 -2.94
CA ALA A 30 11.49 8.96 -2.95
C ALA A 30 11.33 9.80 -4.23
N GLN A 31 11.23 9.16 -5.39
CA GLN A 31 10.99 9.87 -6.67
C GLN A 31 9.65 10.58 -6.69
N LEU A 32 8.58 9.91 -6.24
CA LEU A 32 7.25 10.51 -6.12
C LEU A 32 7.27 11.74 -5.20
N GLN A 33 7.87 11.62 -4.01
CA GLN A 33 7.97 12.71 -3.05
C GLN A 33 8.74 13.91 -3.63
N ALA A 34 9.88 13.67 -4.29
CA ALA A 34 10.67 14.73 -4.92
C ALA A 34 9.90 15.45 -6.04
N MET A 35 9.03 14.74 -6.77
CA MET A 35 8.15 15.34 -7.77
C MET A 35 7.05 16.18 -7.12
N LEU A 36 6.39 15.65 -6.09
CA LEU A 36 5.31 16.34 -5.38
C LEU A 36 5.77 17.59 -4.63
N GLN A 37 7.03 17.62 -4.15
CA GLN A 37 7.62 18.83 -3.56
C GLN A 37 7.71 20.02 -4.53
N LYS A 38 7.71 19.76 -5.84
CA LYS A 38 7.75 20.79 -6.90
C LYS A 38 6.38 21.02 -7.53
N ALA A 39 5.35 20.31 -7.08
CA ALA A 39 4.01 20.40 -7.64
C ALA A 39 3.28 21.66 -7.16
N CYS A 40 2.42 22.20 -8.01
CA CYS A 40 1.60 23.38 -7.70
C CYS A 40 0.25 22.96 -7.11
N VAL A 41 -0.43 23.91 -6.45
CA VAL A 41 -1.83 23.75 -6.03
C VAL A 41 -2.70 23.38 -7.24
N GLY A 42 -3.63 22.43 -7.05
CA GLY A 42 -4.46 21.89 -8.12
C GLY A 42 -3.86 20.68 -8.85
N THR A 43 -2.73 20.15 -8.38
CA THR A 43 -2.17 18.89 -8.89
C THR A 43 -3.03 17.70 -8.44
N HIS A 44 -3.45 16.88 -9.40
CA HIS A 44 -4.13 15.61 -9.13
C HIS A 44 -3.18 14.43 -9.40
N LEU A 45 -3.00 13.57 -8.41
CA LEU A 45 -2.17 12.36 -8.51
C LEU A 45 -3.01 11.15 -8.92
N TYR A 46 -2.58 10.47 -9.97
CA TYR A 46 -3.18 9.22 -10.40
C TYR A 46 -2.18 8.08 -10.21
N LEU A 47 -2.52 7.11 -9.37
CA LEU A 47 -1.69 5.94 -9.08
C LEU A 47 -2.28 4.70 -9.74
N SER A 48 -1.43 3.88 -10.35
CA SER A 48 -1.82 2.60 -10.93
C SER A 48 -0.78 1.54 -10.57
N GLY A 49 -1.23 0.39 -10.07
CA GLY A 49 -0.32 -0.67 -9.63
C GLY A 49 -0.97 -1.72 -8.73
N THR A 50 -0.15 -2.60 -8.17
CA THR A 50 -0.61 -3.65 -7.25
C THR A 50 -1.06 -3.07 -5.91
N GLU A 51 -1.85 -3.81 -5.13
CA GLU A 51 -2.41 -3.31 -3.87
C GLU A 51 -1.29 -2.91 -2.90
N HIS A 52 -0.21 -3.69 -2.81
CA HIS A 52 0.91 -3.32 -1.96
C HIS A 52 1.57 -2.01 -2.40
N ALA A 53 1.97 -1.92 -3.66
CA ALA A 53 2.74 -0.79 -4.16
C ALA A 53 1.93 0.52 -4.14
N ILE A 54 0.66 0.45 -4.57
CA ILE A 54 -0.18 1.65 -4.70
C ILE A 54 -0.46 2.28 -3.34
N TRP A 55 -0.65 1.49 -2.28
CA TRP A 55 -0.86 2.02 -0.93
C TRP A 55 0.42 2.60 -0.32
N LYS A 56 1.59 2.02 -0.63
CA LYS A 56 2.88 2.61 -0.23
C LYS A 56 3.12 3.97 -0.87
N LEU A 57 2.78 4.11 -2.15
CA LEU A 57 2.86 5.39 -2.86
C LEU A 57 1.79 6.38 -2.39
N TYR A 58 0.56 5.92 -2.15
CA TYR A 58 -0.51 6.73 -1.58
C TYR A 58 -0.10 7.35 -0.24
N ASN A 59 0.39 6.53 0.68
CA ASN A 59 0.84 7.00 1.99
C ASN A 59 2.04 7.95 1.89
N ALA A 60 2.95 7.72 0.94
CA ALA A 60 4.06 8.65 0.69
C ALA A 60 3.58 10.01 0.16
N ALA A 61 2.55 10.05 -0.68
CA ALA A 61 1.94 11.29 -1.18
C ALA A 61 1.19 12.04 -0.08
N VAL A 62 0.41 11.33 0.75
CA VAL A 62 -0.28 11.93 1.90
C VAL A 62 0.73 12.48 2.91
N ALA A 63 1.85 11.79 3.14
CA ALA A 63 2.89 12.23 4.06
C ALA A 63 3.56 13.56 3.65
N VAL A 64 3.53 13.93 2.37
CA VAL A 64 4.01 15.23 1.87
C VAL A 64 2.90 16.27 1.71
N GLY A 65 1.70 15.99 2.22
CA GLY A 65 0.61 16.96 2.36
C GLY A 65 -0.50 16.88 1.31
N MET A 66 -0.48 15.89 0.39
CA MET A 66 -1.60 15.72 -0.54
C MET A 66 -2.88 15.32 0.19
N HIS A 67 -4.00 15.93 -0.19
CA HIS A 67 -5.30 15.58 0.34
C HIS A 67 -5.82 14.30 -0.34
N PRO A 68 -6.50 13.36 0.38
CA PRO A 68 -7.01 12.13 -0.22
C PRO A 68 -7.90 12.31 -1.46
N GLN A 69 -8.61 13.45 -1.58
CA GLN A 69 -9.46 13.75 -2.74
C GLN A 69 -8.67 14.11 -4.00
N GLU A 70 -7.39 14.48 -3.85
CA GLU A 70 -6.48 14.80 -4.95
C GLU A 70 -5.76 13.55 -5.48
N ILE A 71 -6.08 12.37 -4.93
CA ILE A 71 -5.43 11.11 -5.29
C ILE A 71 -6.47 10.12 -5.80
N SER A 72 -6.30 9.70 -7.06
CA SER A 72 -7.10 8.65 -7.68
C SER A 72 -6.25 7.39 -7.81
N MET A 73 -6.81 6.24 -7.43
CA MET A 73 -6.09 4.96 -7.42
C MET A 73 -6.76 3.94 -8.33
N PHE A 74 -5.95 3.27 -9.14
CA PHE A 74 -6.35 2.16 -10.01
C PHE A 74 -5.56 0.92 -9.62
N ARG A 75 -6.22 0.06 -8.85
CA ARG A 75 -5.63 -1.16 -8.35
C ARG A 75 -5.68 -2.26 -9.39
N HIS A 76 -4.59 -2.98 -9.53
CA HIS A 76 -4.57 -4.27 -10.21
C HIS A 76 -4.82 -5.39 -9.20
N GLU A 77 -5.45 -6.47 -9.66
CA GLU A 77 -5.56 -7.69 -8.87
C GLU A 77 -4.16 -8.26 -8.60
N GLU A 78 -3.94 -8.72 -7.37
CA GLU A 78 -2.67 -9.25 -6.91
C GLU A 78 -2.96 -10.55 -6.15
N ALA A 79 -2.13 -11.58 -6.38
CA ALA A 79 -2.28 -12.86 -5.69
C ALA A 79 -1.96 -12.73 -4.18
N LEU A 80 -1.07 -11.79 -3.84
CA LEU A 80 -0.62 -11.57 -2.48
C LEU A 80 -1.30 -10.35 -1.88
N THR A 81 -1.67 -10.46 -0.61
CA THR A 81 -2.36 -9.43 0.15
C THR A 81 -1.42 -8.83 1.21
N PRO A 82 -1.33 -7.49 1.31
CA PRO A 82 -0.57 -6.84 2.37
C PRO A 82 -1.31 -6.98 3.71
N ILE A 83 -0.60 -7.54 4.70
CA ILE A 83 -1.08 -7.73 6.06
C ILE A 83 -0.14 -7.02 7.03
N TYR A 84 -0.72 -6.30 7.97
CA TYR A 84 -0.04 -5.65 9.08
C TYR A 84 -0.29 -6.45 10.37
N CYS A 85 0.77 -7.02 10.93
CA CYS A 85 0.73 -7.74 12.19
C CYS A 85 0.60 -6.75 13.35
N VAL A 86 -0.51 -6.79 14.07
CA VAL A 86 -0.75 -5.89 15.21
C VAL A 86 0.20 -6.16 16.40
N HIS A 87 0.78 -7.36 16.48
CA HIS A 87 1.66 -7.76 17.57
C HIS A 87 3.05 -7.11 17.47
N CYS A 88 3.68 -7.13 16.28
CA CYS A 88 5.05 -6.62 16.10
C CYS A 88 5.18 -5.53 15.05
N SER A 89 4.07 -5.00 14.53
CA SER A 89 4.04 -3.97 13.48
C SER A 89 4.67 -4.37 12.14
N THR A 90 5.00 -5.65 11.95
CA THR A 90 5.54 -6.13 10.68
C THR A 90 4.45 -6.14 9.62
N GLN A 91 4.75 -5.54 8.48
CA GLN A 91 3.93 -5.66 7.28
C GLN A 91 4.53 -6.73 6.36
N GLN A 92 3.70 -7.61 5.85
CA GLN A 92 4.09 -8.76 5.03
C GLN A 92 3.07 -9.03 3.93
N LEU A 93 3.48 -9.74 2.89
CA LEU A 93 2.61 -10.19 1.81
C LEU A 93 2.29 -11.66 2.01
N ILE A 94 1.01 -12.01 1.97
CA ILE A 94 0.54 -13.39 2.19
C ILE A 94 -0.52 -13.73 1.15
N ASP A 95 -0.54 -14.99 0.72
CA ASP A 95 -1.66 -15.55 -0.05
C ASP A 95 -2.87 -15.78 0.87
N ARG A 96 -4.03 -15.20 0.52
CA ARG A 96 -5.28 -15.34 1.29
C ARG A 96 -5.90 -16.74 1.21
N SER A 97 -5.35 -17.65 0.41
CA SER A 97 -5.72 -19.06 0.46
C SER A 97 -5.36 -19.69 1.81
N GLU A 98 -4.40 -19.14 2.54
CA GLU A 98 -4.07 -19.51 3.91
C GLU A 98 -5.06 -18.88 4.91
N GLU A 99 -5.82 -19.71 5.61
CA GLU A 99 -6.82 -19.25 6.59
C GLU A 99 -6.17 -18.56 7.80
N HIS A 100 -5.05 -19.11 8.29
CA HIS A 100 -4.35 -18.67 9.50
C HIS A 100 -2.84 -18.54 9.27
N PRO A 101 -2.38 -17.53 8.51
CA PRO A 101 -0.98 -17.37 8.18
C PRO A 101 -0.15 -16.93 9.40
N SER A 102 1.10 -17.38 9.48
CA SER A 102 2.01 -16.96 10.56
C SER A 102 2.74 -15.67 10.22
N CYS A 103 2.97 -14.80 11.21
CA CYS A 103 3.84 -13.64 11.03
C CYS A 103 5.29 -14.07 10.77
N ALA A 104 5.88 -13.66 9.65
CA ALA A 104 7.27 -13.99 9.32
C ALA A 104 8.27 -13.48 10.38
N SER A 105 7.97 -12.34 11.00
CA SER A 105 8.80 -11.72 12.05
C SER A 105 8.57 -12.39 13.41
N CYS A 106 7.38 -12.22 14.00
CA CYS A 106 7.14 -12.66 15.37
C CYS A 106 6.65 -14.11 15.48
N GLY A 107 6.23 -14.76 14.39
CA GLY A 107 5.75 -16.14 14.40
C GLY A 107 4.34 -16.37 14.96
N VAL A 108 3.64 -15.31 15.41
CA VAL A 108 2.25 -15.42 15.85
C VAL A 108 1.36 -15.85 14.68
N VAL A 109 0.46 -16.80 14.93
CA VAL A 109 -0.58 -17.22 13.98
C VAL A 109 -1.64 -16.12 13.89
N LEU A 110 -1.92 -15.66 12.68
CA LEU A 110 -2.76 -14.49 12.45
C LEU A 110 -4.16 -14.88 11.97
N GLU A 111 -5.17 -14.23 12.52
CA GLU A 111 -6.49 -14.10 11.90
C GLU A 111 -6.54 -12.78 11.12
N VAL A 112 -6.75 -12.86 9.81
CA VAL A 112 -6.75 -11.67 8.93
C VAL A 112 -8.15 -11.07 8.87
N ARG A 113 -8.30 -9.87 9.41
CA ARG A 113 -9.58 -9.15 9.38
C ARG A 113 -9.90 -8.66 7.97
N GLN A 114 -11.20 -8.61 7.64
CA GLN A 114 -11.67 -8.08 6.36
C GLN A 114 -11.53 -6.55 6.25
N HIS A 115 -11.34 -5.85 7.37
CA HIS A 115 -11.17 -4.41 7.38
C HIS A 115 -9.76 -4.01 6.91
N PHE A 116 -9.71 -3.18 5.85
CA PHE A 116 -8.46 -2.65 5.31
C PHE A 116 -8.08 -1.33 6.02
N SER A 117 -6.87 -1.27 6.58
CA SER A 117 -6.31 -0.05 7.17
C SER A 117 -5.62 0.79 6.09
N ARG A 118 -6.19 1.96 5.78
CA ARG A 118 -5.59 2.94 4.85
C ARG A 118 -4.26 3.48 5.37
N ILE A 119 -4.17 3.72 6.69
CA ILE A 119 -2.97 4.25 7.34
C ILE A 119 -1.80 3.27 7.19
N HIS A 120 -2.03 1.97 7.33
CA HIS A 120 -0.99 0.96 7.14
C HIS A 120 -0.86 0.47 5.70
N GLY A 121 -1.85 0.74 4.85
CA GLY A 121 -1.91 0.18 3.51
C GLY A 121 -1.97 -1.35 3.53
N ALA A 122 -2.71 -1.92 4.50
CA ALA A 122 -2.74 -3.36 4.75
C ALA A 122 -4.00 -3.78 5.54
N TYR A 123 -4.37 -5.06 5.42
CA TYR A 123 -5.34 -5.70 6.31
C TYR A 123 -4.71 -5.99 7.67
N LEU A 124 -5.51 -5.97 8.73
CA LEU A 124 -5.00 -6.25 10.07
C LEU A 124 -4.93 -7.75 10.32
N GLY A 125 -3.73 -8.24 10.64
CA GLY A 125 -3.50 -9.58 11.17
C GLY A 125 -3.46 -9.51 12.70
N VAL A 126 -4.48 -10.06 13.35
CA VAL A 126 -4.57 -10.16 14.81
C VAL A 126 -4.21 -11.56 15.27
N VAL A 127 -3.94 -11.75 16.56
CA VAL A 127 -3.71 -13.09 17.13
C VAL A 127 -4.94 -13.97 16.84
N ALA A 128 -4.75 -15.14 16.22
CA ALA A 128 -5.82 -16.08 15.91
C ALA A 128 -6.33 -16.83 17.15
N ASP A 129 -5.42 -17.19 18.06
CA ASP A 129 -5.73 -17.88 19.31
C ASP A 129 -5.35 -16.98 20.50
N ALA A 130 -6.36 -16.44 21.18
CA ALA A 130 -6.17 -15.54 22.31
C ALA A 130 -5.44 -16.19 23.50
N ASP A 131 -5.48 -17.51 23.63
CA ASP A 131 -4.76 -18.26 24.66
C ASP A 131 -3.28 -18.48 24.30
N GLN A 132 -2.91 -18.24 23.03
CA GLN A 132 -1.55 -18.32 22.51
C GLN A 132 -1.10 -17.00 21.86
N PRO A 133 -1.04 -15.89 22.61
CA PRO A 133 -0.69 -14.58 22.07
C PRO A 133 0.82 -14.40 21.81
N PHE A 134 1.64 -15.39 22.17
CA PHE A 134 3.08 -15.25 22.22
C PHE A 134 3.74 -15.60 20.89
N GLY A 135 4.62 -14.72 20.41
CA GLY A 135 5.50 -14.99 19.29
C GLY A 135 6.70 -15.87 19.66
N ARG A 136 7.58 -16.13 18.67
CA ARG A 136 8.92 -16.71 18.89
C ARG A 136 9.63 -15.91 19.99
N LYS A 137 10.18 -16.61 20.98
CA LYS A 137 11.06 -15.98 21.97
C LYS A 137 12.25 -15.38 21.21
N GLN A 138 12.45 -14.07 21.32
CA GLN A 138 13.68 -13.44 20.87
C GLN A 138 14.79 -13.93 21.80
N ALA A 139 15.76 -14.65 21.25
CA ALA A 139 16.94 -15.14 21.96
C ALA A 139 17.95 -14.02 22.16
#